data_AF-A0A6V8NXE3-F1
#
_entry.id   AF-A0A6V8NXE3-F1
#
_cell.length_a   1.000
_cell.length_b   1.000
_cell.length_c   1.000
_cell.angle_alpha   90.00
_cell.angle_beta   90.00
_cell.angle_gamma   90.00
#
_symmetry.space_group_name_H-M   'P 1'
#
loop_
_entity.id
_entity.type
_entity.pdbx_description
1 polymer ?
#
loop_
_entity_poly.entity_id
_entity_poly.type
_entity_poly.pdbx_seq_one_letter_code
_entity_poly.pdbx_strand_id
1 'polypeptide(L)'
;MPEWIKDVVFYQIFPERFYNGDKSNDPPTVEEWGNKPKRRNFFGGDLWGIQEKLTYLEDLGVHAIYLTPIFEAPSNHKYDTADYLMRVSKN
;
A
#
# COMPACT_ATOMS: atom_id res chain seq x y z
N MET A 1 1.42 -5.69 26.79
CA MET A 1 1.70 -5.83 25.33
C MET A 1 1.29 -7.22 24.91
N PRO A 2 0.69 -7.42 23.72
CA PRO A 2 0.45 -8.77 23.20
C PRO A 2 1.74 -9.59 23.17
N GLU A 3 1.69 -10.83 23.64
CA GLU A 3 2.88 -11.67 23.81
C GLU A 3 3.58 -11.96 22.48
N TRP A 4 2.80 -12.13 21.40
CA TRP A 4 3.31 -12.42 20.06
C TRP A 4 4.28 -11.37 19.54
N ILE A 5 4.19 -10.10 19.98
CA ILE A 5 5.02 -9.00 19.47
C ILE A 5 6.50 -9.17 19.79
N LYS A 6 6.86 -9.94 20.83
CA LYS A 6 8.24 -10.06 21.30
C LYS A 6 9.22 -10.59 20.25
N ASP A 7 8.73 -11.44 19.35
CA ASP A 7 9.56 -12.12 18.34
C ASP A 7 9.15 -11.74 16.90
N VAL A 8 8.44 -10.62 16.71
CA VAL A 8 7.99 -10.18 15.38
C VAL A 8 8.97 -9.23 14.72
N VAL A 9 9.35 -9.59 13.49
CA VAL A 9 9.96 -8.67 12.53
C VAL A 9 8.86 -8.00 11.72
N PHE A 10 8.70 -6.69 11.91
CA PHE A 10 7.78 -5.85 11.14
C PHE A 10 8.42 -5.38 9.84
N TYR A 11 7.63 -5.34 8.76
CA TYR A 11 7.99 -4.69 7.51
C TYR A 11 6.98 -3.59 7.19
N GLN A 12 7.47 -2.35 7.05
CA GLN A 12 6.60 -1.23 6.70
C GLN A 12 6.42 -1.17 5.19
N ILE A 13 5.17 -1.06 4.74
CA ILE A 13 4.82 -0.90 3.32
C ILE A 13 4.08 0.42 3.10
N PHE A 14 4.53 1.17 2.09
CA PHE A 14 3.80 2.26 1.48
C PHE A 14 3.12 1.75 0.20
N PRO A 15 1.80 1.41 0.22
CA PRO A 15 1.16 0.60 -0.82
C PRO A 15 1.35 1.13 -2.23
N GLU A 16 1.18 2.45 -2.40
CA GLU A 16 1.29 3.18 -3.67
C GLU A 16 2.64 3.00 -4.39
N ARG A 17 3.66 2.48 -3.70
CA ARG A 17 5.04 2.29 -4.21
C ARG A 17 5.59 0.89 -4.05
N PHE A 18 4.82 -0.05 -3.48
CA PHE A 18 5.37 -1.37 -3.18
C PHE A 18 5.37 -2.27 -4.41
N TYR A 19 4.19 -2.47 -5.00
CA TYR A 19 4.03 -3.19 -6.25
C TYR A 19 2.66 -2.87 -6.86
N ASN A 20 2.60 -2.70 -8.18
CA ASN A 20 1.35 -2.58 -8.94
C ASN A 20 0.99 -3.98 -9.46
N GLY A 21 0.00 -4.61 -8.83
CA GLY A 21 -0.47 -5.96 -9.19
C GLY A 21 -1.73 -5.93 -10.06
N ASP A 22 -2.49 -4.84 -10.03
CA ASP A 22 -3.72 -4.71 -10.81
C ASP A 22 -3.88 -3.32 -11.42
N LYS A 23 -3.42 -3.20 -12.66
CA LYS A 23 -3.52 -1.98 -13.47
C LYS A 23 -4.95 -1.50 -13.72
N SER A 24 -5.97 -2.34 -13.49
CA SER A 24 -7.36 -1.91 -13.67
C SER A 24 -7.84 -0.94 -12.58
N ASN A 25 -7.14 -0.87 -11.45
CA ASN A 25 -7.42 0.04 -10.34
C ASN A 25 -6.46 1.24 -10.25
N ASP A 26 -5.57 1.40 -11.23
CA ASP A 26 -4.62 2.51 -11.29
C ASP A 26 -5.35 3.87 -11.22
N PRO A 27 -4.82 4.84 -10.46
CA PRO A 27 -5.28 6.22 -10.54
C PRO A 27 -5.20 6.75 -11.98
N PRO A 28 -6.05 7.73 -12.38
CA PRO A 28 -6.07 8.25 -13.75
C PRO A 28 -4.74 8.77 -14.29
N THR A 29 -3.80 9.12 -13.40
CA THR A 29 -2.47 9.64 -13.75
C THR A 29 -1.38 8.91 -12.98
N VAL A 30 -0.97 7.74 -13.50
CA VAL A 30 0.23 7.04 -13.05
C VAL A 30 1.44 7.39 -13.92
N GLU A 31 2.59 7.57 -13.29
CA GLU A 31 3.89 7.65 -13.95
C GLU A 31 4.51 6.25 -14.07
N GLU A 32 5.47 6.08 -14.99
CA GLU A 32 6.18 4.81 -15.17
C GLU A 32 6.87 4.36 -13.87
N TRP A 33 6.72 3.07 -13.54
CA TRP A 33 7.27 2.46 -12.34
C TRP A 33 8.79 2.66 -12.22
N GLY A 34 9.27 3.07 -11.05
CA GLY A 34 10.69 3.31 -10.80
C GLY A 34 11.18 4.72 -11.13
N ASN A 35 10.35 5.57 -11.74
CA ASN A 35 10.68 7.00 -11.89
C ASN A 35 10.79 7.71 -10.53
N LYS A 36 11.43 8.88 -10.53
CA LYS A 36 11.67 9.65 -9.30
C LYS A 36 10.34 10.07 -8.67
N PRO A 37 10.07 9.69 -7.40
CA PRO A 37 8.83 10.07 -6.74
C PRO A 37 8.75 11.59 -6.52
N LYS A 38 7.54 12.12 -6.68
CA LYS A 38 7.17 13.50 -6.41
C LYS A 38 6.09 13.53 -5.32
N ARG A 39 5.81 14.72 -4.78
CA ARG A 39 4.82 14.90 -3.71
C ARG A 39 3.42 14.40 -4.08
N ARG A 40 3.04 14.47 -5.37
CA ARG A 40 1.67 14.21 -5.83
C ARG A 40 1.55 13.22 -6.99
N ASN A 41 2.64 12.60 -7.42
CA ASN A 41 2.54 11.60 -8.50
C ASN A 41 2.10 10.24 -7.93
N PHE A 42 1.60 9.40 -8.83
CA PHE A 42 1.21 8.03 -8.58
C PHE A 42 2.01 7.09 -9.49
N PHE A 43 2.12 5.84 -9.09
CA PHE A 43 2.73 4.71 -9.78
C PHE A 43 1.80 3.48 -9.76
N GLY A 44 0.68 3.55 -9.04
CA GLY A 44 -0.36 2.52 -9.07
C GLY A 44 -0.09 1.34 -8.15
N GLY A 45 0.73 1.50 -7.12
CA GLY A 45 0.91 0.42 -6.15
C GLY A 45 -0.37 0.14 -5.35
N ASP A 46 -0.67 -1.13 -5.13
CA ASP A 46 -1.98 -1.58 -4.65
C ASP A 46 -1.90 -2.79 -3.70
N LEU A 47 -3.05 -3.22 -3.14
CA LEU A 47 -3.11 -4.36 -2.22
C LEU A 47 -2.92 -5.72 -2.91
N TRP A 48 -3.28 -5.84 -4.20
CA TRP A 48 -3.04 -7.05 -4.98
C TRP A 48 -1.54 -7.23 -5.22
N GLY A 49 -0.82 -6.15 -5.44
CA GLY A 49 0.62 -6.18 -5.55
C GLY A 49 1.31 -6.56 -4.23
N ILE A 50 0.75 -6.18 -3.09
CA ILE A 50 1.22 -6.69 -1.79
C ILE A 50 0.99 -8.21 -1.70
N GLN A 51 -0.20 -8.68 -2.10
CA GLN A 51 -0.53 -10.11 -2.11
C GLN A 51 0.44 -10.92 -2.99
N GLU A 52 0.77 -10.42 -4.18
CA GLU A 52 1.73 -11.07 -5.10
C GLU A 52 3.16 -11.17 -4.54
N LYS A 53 3.50 -10.33 -3.56
CA LYS A 53 4.83 -10.31 -2.93
C LYS A 53 4.86 -10.95 -1.55
N LEU A 54 3.79 -11.64 -1.13
CA LEU A 54 3.78 -12.34 0.16
C LEU A 54 4.89 -13.39 0.25
N THR A 55 5.17 -14.14 -0.82
CA THR A 55 6.30 -15.10 -0.84
C THR A 55 7.65 -14.39 -0.65
N TYR A 56 7.85 -13.23 -1.27
CA TYR A 56 9.07 -12.44 -1.05
C TYR A 56 9.21 -12.00 0.42
N LEU A 57 8.11 -11.59 1.06
CA LEU A 57 8.11 -11.17 2.47
C LEU A 57 8.33 -12.35 3.42
N GLU A 58 7.76 -13.51 3.11
CA GLU A 58 7.97 -14.76 3.84
C GLU A 58 9.44 -15.22 3.73
N ASP A 59 10.01 -15.25 2.52
CA ASP A 59 11.41 -15.60 2.29
C ASP A 59 12.38 -14.66 3.00
N LEU A 60 11.99 -13.38 3.17
CA LEU A 60 12.76 -12.38 3.92
C LEU A 60 12.69 -12.60 5.45
N GLY A 61 11.73 -13.39 5.96
CA GLY A 61 11.52 -13.64 7.39
C GLY A 61 10.63 -12.60 8.10
N VAL A 62 9.74 -11.93 7.36
CA VAL A 62 8.79 -10.97 7.92
C VAL A 62 7.62 -11.69 8.59
N HIS A 63 7.22 -11.22 9.77
CA HIS A 63 6.11 -11.81 10.54
C HIS A 63 4.86 -10.91 10.56
N ALA A 64 5.04 -9.60 10.37
CA ALA A 64 3.94 -8.65 10.35
C ALA A 64 4.20 -7.51 9.35
N ILE A 65 3.14 -7.07 8.69
CA ILE A 65 3.16 -5.92 7.77
C ILE A 65 2.52 -4.72 8.47
N TYR A 66 3.22 -3.60 8.48
CA TYR A 66 2.66 -2.30 8.87
C TYR A 66 2.40 -1.46 7.62
N LEU A 67 1.13 -1.22 7.31
CA LEU A 67 0.73 -0.39 6.18
C LEU A 67 0.62 1.09 6.59
N THR A 68 1.10 2.00 5.74
CA THR A 68 0.61 3.38 5.76
C THR A 68 -0.88 3.42 5.37
N PRO A 69 -1.60 4.55 5.52
CA PRO A 69 -3.05 4.59 5.33
C PRO A 69 -3.51 4.00 3.97
N ILE A 70 -4.57 3.19 4.02
CA ILE A 70 -5.14 2.49 2.86
C ILE A 70 -6.58 2.92 2.54
N PHE A 71 -7.17 3.78 3.37
CA PHE A 71 -8.54 4.24 3.20
C PHE A 71 -8.66 5.26 2.06
N GLU A 72 -9.90 5.57 1.70
CA GLU A 72 -10.20 6.49 0.60
C GLU A 72 -9.63 7.87 0.92
N ALA A 73 -8.82 8.40 0.00
CA ALA A 73 -8.18 9.70 0.08
C ALA A 73 -7.60 10.07 -1.30
N PRO A 74 -7.56 11.37 -1.64
CA PRO A 74 -7.12 11.84 -2.95
C PRO A 74 -5.59 11.88 -3.10
N SER A 75 -4.82 11.93 -2.01
CA SER A 75 -3.36 11.93 -2.09
C SER A 75 -2.78 10.52 -2.25
N ASN A 76 -1.51 10.46 -2.68
CA ASN A 76 -0.75 9.20 -2.73
C ASN A 76 -0.40 8.64 -1.34
N HIS A 77 -0.36 9.49 -0.30
CA HIS A 77 -0.01 9.08 1.07
C HIS A 77 -1.21 8.78 1.96
N LYS A 78 -2.40 9.22 1.55
CA LYS A 78 -3.70 8.91 2.15
C LYS A 78 -3.93 9.32 3.62
N TYR A 79 -3.00 10.02 4.24
CA TYR A 79 -3.20 10.68 5.55
C TYR A 79 -4.30 11.76 5.57
N ASP A 80 -4.74 12.25 4.42
CA ASP A 80 -5.89 13.16 4.22
C ASP A 80 -7.16 12.35 3.92
N THR A 81 -7.57 11.50 4.87
CA THR A 81 -8.68 10.56 4.69
C THR A 81 -10.00 11.26 4.33
N ALA A 82 -10.61 10.82 3.23
CA ALA A 82 -11.94 11.23 2.80
C ALA A 82 -13.03 10.32 3.38
N ASP A 83 -12.81 9.00 3.38
CA ASP A 83 -13.74 8.03 3.95
C ASP A 83 -13.00 6.81 4.53
N TYR A 84 -13.10 6.64 5.86
CA TYR A 84 -12.52 5.51 6.59
C TYR A 84 -13.21 4.17 6.29
N LEU A 85 -14.46 4.20 5.81
CA LEU A 85 -15.31 3.01 5.66
C LEU A 85 -15.62 2.70 4.19
N MET A 86 -15.09 3.49 3.25
CA MET A 86 -15.26 3.30 1.80
C MET A 86 -16.73 3.14 1.38
N ARG A 87 -17.60 3.98 1.94
CA ARG A 87 -19.05 4.01 1.68
C ARG A 87 -19.41 4.91 0.51
N VAL A 88 -18.58 5.91 0.19
CA VAL A 88 -18.87 6.92 -0.84
C VAL A 88 -18.53 6.41 -2.26
N SER A 89 -17.55 5.51 -2.41
CA SER A 89 -17.09 5.01 -3.72
C SER A 89 -18.00 3.99 -4.41
N LYS A 90 -19.17 3.66 -3.84
CA LYS A 90 -20.11 2.63 -4.37
C LYS A 90 -21.35 3.18 -5.09
N ASN A 91 -21.40 4.48 -5.41
CA ASN A 91 -22.50 5.08 -6.18
C ASN A 91 -22.05 5.56 -7.55
#